data_AF-A0A535S9E8-F1
#
_entry.id   AF-A0A535S9E8-F1
#
_cell.length_a   1.000
_cell.length_b   1.000
_cell.length_c   1.000
_cell.angle_alpha   90.00
_cell.angle_beta   90.00
_cell.angle_gamma   90.00
#
_symmetry.space_group_name_H-M   'P 1'
#
loop_
_entity.id
_entity.type
_entity.pdbx_description
1 polymer ?
#
loop_
_entity_poly.entity_id
_entity_poly.type
_entity_poly.pdbx_seq_one_letter_code
_entity_poly.pdbx_strand_id
1 'polypeptide(L)'
;ENELLLQERERRLQEAEQLYQQLQATHQHLRELDQLKDQFLMTASHELRTPLTSVQGYLALMSQFHDQLPPEKHWEYLQKAQRSCEILVMLLSNVMDASRLEVDADICPAQFDSVPVHDMIQSVMNIIEPHVKQEQREVHFHIPPHLHLLFCRTSSISTFSSSQA
;
A
#
# COMPACT_ATOMS: atom_id res chain seq x y z
N GLU A 1 40.82 48.85 -14.06
CA GLU A 1 39.46 48.83 -14.62
C GLU A 1 39.19 47.57 -15.45
N ASN A 2 40.02 47.24 -16.47
CA ASN A 2 39.87 46.01 -17.26
C ASN A 2 39.99 44.69 -16.45
N GLU A 3 40.95 44.58 -15.51
CA GLU A 3 41.11 43.38 -14.70
C GLU A 3 39.90 43.09 -13.79
N LEU A 4 39.30 44.13 -13.20
CA LEU A 4 38.09 43.99 -12.39
C LEU A 4 36.89 43.52 -13.23
N LEU A 5 36.77 44.05 -14.45
CA LEU A 5 35.75 43.62 -15.41
C LEU A 5 35.91 42.15 -15.84
N LEU A 6 37.14 41.69 -16.02
CA LEU A 6 37.46 40.29 -16.33
C LEU A 6 37.12 39.37 -15.17
N GLN A 7 37.53 39.74 -13.94
CA GLN A 7 37.19 38.98 -12.73
C GLN A 7 35.67 38.87 -12.51
N GLU A 8 34.92 39.95 -12.68
CA GLU A 8 33.45 39.92 -12.55
C GLU A 8 32.78 39.07 -13.64
N ARG A 9 33.36 39.04 -14.85
CA ARG A 9 32.88 38.16 -15.92
C ARG A 9 33.14 36.69 -15.60
N GLU A 10 34.34 36.36 -15.13
CA GLU A 10 34.70 34.99 -14.72
C GLU A 10 33.81 34.50 -13.58
N ARG A 11 33.57 35.34 -12.57
CA ARG A 11 32.67 35.01 -11.46
C ARG A 11 31.25 34.70 -11.95
N ARG A 12 30.70 35.55 -12.82
CA ARG A 12 29.36 35.31 -13.41
C ARG A 12 29.29 34.05 -14.27
N LEU A 13 30.37 33.70 -14.98
CA LEU A 13 30.44 32.44 -15.74
C LEU A 13 30.43 31.23 -14.80
N GLN A 14 31.20 31.29 -13.70
CA GLN A 14 31.22 30.24 -12.68
C GLN A 14 29.85 30.09 -12.00
N GLU A 15 29.22 31.19 -11.61
CA GLU A 15 27.87 31.20 -11.03
C GLU A 15 26.84 30.60 -12.01
N ALA A 16 26.90 30.98 -13.30
CA ALA A 16 26.01 30.45 -14.32
C ALA A 16 26.21 28.94 -14.55
N GLU A 17 27.46 28.48 -14.54
CA GLU A 17 27.78 27.05 -14.68
C GLU A 17 27.26 26.23 -13.49
N GLN A 18 27.44 26.72 -12.26
CA GLN A 18 26.91 26.08 -11.05
C GLN A 18 25.38 25.98 -11.08
N LEU A 19 24.69 27.07 -11.44
CA LEU A 19 23.23 27.09 -11.57
C LEU A 19 22.76 26.12 -12.65
N TYR A 20 23.47 26.06 -13.78
CA TYR A 20 23.14 25.14 -14.86
C TYR A 20 23.29 23.67 -14.42
N GLN A 21 24.34 23.34 -13.69
CA GLN A 21 24.53 21.99 -13.14
C GLN A 21 23.43 21.63 -12.12
N GLN A 22 23.07 22.56 -11.22
CA GLN A 22 21.96 22.36 -10.27
C GLN A 22 20.63 22.16 -10.99
N LEU A 23 20.36 22.95 -12.03
CA LEU A 23 19.16 22.83 -12.84
C LEU A 23 19.10 21.46 -13.54
N GLN A 24 20.21 21.02 -14.13
CA GLN A 24 20.31 19.70 -14.76
C GLN A 24 20.09 18.57 -13.75
N ALA A 25 20.70 18.64 -12.58
CA ALA A 25 20.52 17.64 -11.53
C ALA A 25 19.07 17.57 -11.05
N THR A 26 18.45 18.73 -10.78
CA THR A 26 17.04 18.83 -10.35
C THR A 26 16.09 18.30 -11.43
N HIS A 27 16.34 18.65 -12.70
CA HIS A 27 15.53 18.18 -13.82
C HIS A 27 15.66 16.67 -14.04
N GLN A 28 16.86 16.11 -13.89
CA GLN A 28 17.09 14.67 -13.94
C GLN A 28 16.34 13.95 -12.82
N HIS A 29 16.43 14.46 -11.59
CA HIS A 29 15.72 13.90 -10.45
C HIS A 29 14.19 13.96 -10.64
N LEU A 30 13.67 15.07 -11.16
CA LEU A 30 12.24 15.21 -11.45
C LEU A 30 11.77 14.19 -12.50
N ARG A 31 12.59 13.92 -13.52
CA ARG A 31 12.27 12.89 -14.53
C ARG A 31 12.25 11.48 -13.94
N GLU A 32 13.16 11.18 -13.03
CA GLU A 32 13.19 9.89 -12.34
C GLU A 32 11.92 9.70 -11.50
N LEU A 33 11.50 10.73 -10.76
CA LEU A 33 10.24 10.71 -10.00
C LEU A 33 9.02 10.54 -10.91
N ASP A 34 8.97 11.22 -12.05
CA ASP A 34 7.85 11.11 -12.98
C ASP A 34 7.76 9.70 -13.60
N GLN A 35 8.91 9.10 -13.94
CA GLN A 35 8.98 7.72 -14.41
C GLN A 35 8.52 6.71 -13.35
N LEU A 36 8.92 6.90 -12.09
CA LEU A 36 8.48 6.06 -10.97
C LEU A 36 6.96 6.16 -10.75
N LYS A 37 6.41 7.38 -10.82
CA LYS A 37 4.97 7.64 -10.74
C LYS A 37 4.22 6.93 -11.85
N ASP A 38 4.69 7.05 -13.09
CA ASP A 38 4.05 6.41 -14.24
C ASP A 38 4.09 4.87 -14.11
N GLN A 39 5.22 4.31 -13.70
CA GLN A 39 5.34 2.87 -13.45
C GLN A 39 4.39 2.39 -12.34
N PHE A 40 4.30 3.14 -11.24
CA PHE A 40 3.36 2.86 -10.15
C PHE A 40 1.91 2.83 -10.64
N LEU A 41 1.48 3.84 -11.41
CA LEU A 41 0.12 3.91 -11.94
C LEU A 41 -0.19 2.79 -12.93
N MET A 42 0.77 2.41 -13.78
CA MET A 42 0.63 1.28 -14.68
C MET A 42 0.43 -0.03 -13.90
N THR A 43 1.31 -0.29 -12.92
CA THR A 43 1.22 -1.51 -12.10
C THR A 43 -0.10 -1.56 -11.32
N ALA A 44 -0.49 -0.48 -10.64
CA ALA A 44 -1.76 -0.41 -9.93
C ALA A 44 -2.95 -0.71 -10.85
N SER A 45 -2.96 -0.14 -12.07
CA SER A 45 -4.01 -0.38 -13.07
C SER A 45 -4.08 -1.84 -13.51
N HIS A 46 -2.94 -2.50 -13.70
CA HIS A 46 -2.88 -3.91 -14.07
C HIS A 46 -3.38 -4.82 -12.94
N GLU A 47 -2.92 -4.58 -11.72
CA GLU A 47 -3.32 -5.35 -10.54
C GLU A 47 -4.81 -5.21 -10.23
N LEU A 48 -5.41 -4.03 -10.46
CA LEU A 48 -6.84 -3.82 -10.30
C LEU A 48 -7.68 -4.47 -11.41
N ARG A 49 -7.18 -4.53 -12.64
CA ARG A 49 -7.92 -5.09 -13.79
C ARG A 49 -8.23 -6.58 -13.59
N THR A 50 -7.28 -7.34 -13.05
CA THR A 50 -7.39 -8.79 -12.85
C THR A 50 -8.59 -9.21 -11.96
N PRO A 51 -8.72 -8.71 -10.71
CA PRO A 51 -9.86 -9.02 -9.87
C PRO A 51 -11.16 -8.41 -10.41
N LEU A 52 -11.13 -7.23 -11.05
CA LEU A 52 -12.32 -6.67 -11.71
C LEU A 52 -12.84 -7.58 -12.83
N THR A 53 -11.93 -8.10 -13.65
CA THR A 53 -12.26 -9.05 -14.73
C THR A 53 -12.85 -10.34 -14.14
N SER A 54 -12.32 -10.80 -13.00
CA SER A 54 -12.84 -11.96 -12.29
C SER A 54 -14.28 -11.73 -11.79
N VAL A 55 -14.56 -10.59 -11.16
CA VAL A 55 -15.93 -10.22 -10.73
C VAL A 55 -16.88 -10.23 -11.91
N GLN A 56 -16.53 -9.51 -12.98
CA GLN A 56 -17.36 -9.42 -14.19
C GLN A 56 -17.58 -10.80 -14.83
N GLY A 57 -16.54 -11.63 -14.89
CA GLY A 57 -16.61 -12.98 -15.44
C GLY A 57 -17.56 -13.89 -14.67
N TYR A 58 -17.47 -13.94 -13.33
CA TYR A 58 -18.37 -14.76 -12.52
C TYR A 58 -19.81 -14.29 -12.58
N LEU A 59 -20.05 -12.97 -12.53
CA LEU A 59 -21.40 -12.41 -12.69
C LEU A 59 -21.98 -12.70 -14.09
N ALA A 60 -21.17 -12.61 -15.14
CA ALA A 60 -21.58 -12.95 -16.50
C ALA A 60 -21.92 -14.44 -16.63
N LEU A 61 -21.11 -15.35 -16.08
CA LEU A 61 -21.39 -16.78 -16.08
C LEU A 61 -22.70 -17.10 -15.33
N MET A 62 -22.92 -16.49 -14.16
CA MET A 62 -24.16 -16.66 -13.41
C MET A 62 -25.38 -16.14 -14.18
N SER A 63 -25.24 -15.01 -14.88
CA SER A 63 -26.31 -14.44 -15.70
C SER A 63 -26.60 -15.25 -16.96
N GLN A 64 -25.57 -15.75 -17.64
CA GLN A 64 -25.70 -16.45 -18.92
C GLN A 64 -26.24 -17.88 -18.73
N PHE A 65 -25.84 -18.56 -17.66
CA PHE A 65 -26.16 -19.96 -17.39
C PHE A 65 -27.11 -20.12 -16.21
N HIS A 66 -27.91 -19.09 -15.88
CA HIS A 66 -28.73 -19.04 -14.66
C HIS A 66 -29.57 -20.30 -14.45
N ASP A 67 -30.35 -20.69 -15.47
CA ASP A 67 -31.26 -21.84 -15.43
C ASP A 67 -30.54 -23.20 -15.53
N GLN A 68 -29.25 -23.19 -15.88
CA GLN A 68 -28.45 -24.39 -16.14
C GLN A 68 -27.44 -24.68 -15.01
N LEU A 69 -27.23 -23.71 -14.11
CA LEU A 69 -26.30 -23.81 -13.00
C LEU A 69 -27.00 -24.44 -11.78
N PRO A 70 -26.44 -25.51 -11.20
CA PRO A 70 -26.95 -26.03 -9.93
C PRO A 70 -26.73 -24.99 -8.81
N PRO A 71 -27.55 -25.00 -7.74
CA PRO A 71 -27.47 -24.02 -6.65
C PRO A 71 -26.07 -23.90 -6.02
N GLU A 72 -25.35 -25.01 -5.93
CA GLU A 72 -23.98 -25.07 -5.41
C GLU A 72 -23.01 -24.23 -6.26
N LYS A 73 -23.17 -24.24 -7.59
CA LYS A 73 -22.33 -23.46 -8.51
C LYS A 73 -22.66 -21.98 -8.48
N HIS A 74 -23.94 -21.62 -8.29
CA HIS A 74 -24.34 -20.23 -8.04
C HIS A 74 -23.63 -19.68 -6.82
N TRP A 75 -23.65 -20.43 -5.72
CA TRP A 75 -22.97 -20.05 -4.48
C TRP A 75 -21.45 -19.95 -4.66
N GLU A 76 -20.83 -20.92 -5.33
CA GLU A 76 -19.39 -20.91 -5.62
C GLU A 76 -18.98 -19.66 -6.42
N TYR A 77 -19.72 -19.31 -7.48
CA TYR A 77 -19.41 -18.14 -8.31
C TYR A 77 -19.63 -16.82 -7.56
N LEU A 78 -20.68 -16.74 -6.75
CA LEU A 78 -20.93 -15.57 -5.89
C LEU A 78 -19.79 -15.38 -4.89
N GLN A 79 -19.33 -16.45 -4.23
CA GLN A 79 -18.19 -16.38 -3.31
C GLN A 79 -16.90 -15.94 -4.01
N LYS A 80 -16.64 -16.42 -5.23
CA LYS A 80 -15.45 -16.00 -6.00
C LYS A 80 -15.52 -14.54 -6.43
N ALA A 81 -16.70 -14.05 -6.82
CA ALA A 81 -16.93 -12.64 -7.10
C ALA A 81 -16.72 -11.78 -5.84
N GLN A 82 -17.30 -12.18 -4.70
CA GLN A 82 -17.11 -11.49 -3.43
C GLN A 82 -15.64 -11.40 -3.02
N ARG A 83 -14.90 -12.51 -3.08
CA ARG A 83 -13.46 -12.52 -2.78
C ARG A 83 -12.65 -11.60 -3.70
N SER A 84 -13.04 -11.52 -4.97
CA SER A 84 -12.40 -10.60 -5.92
C SER A 84 -12.70 -9.14 -5.59
N CYS A 85 -13.89 -8.82 -5.07
CA CYS A 85 -14.21 -7.49 -4.53
C CYS A 85 -13.37 -7.15 -3.28
N GLU A 86 -13.19 -8.11 -2.37
CA GLU A 86 -12.33 -7.91 -1.18
C GLU A 86 -10.87 -7.62 -1.58
N ILE A 87 -10.35 -8.31 -2.59
CA ILE A 87 -9.03 -8.02 -3.17
C ILE A 87 -8.97 -6.62 -3.77
N LEU A 88 -10.01 -6.20 -4.51
CA LEU A 88 -10.08 -4.83 -5.06
C LEU A 88 -10.02 -3.76 -3.96
N VAL A 89 -10.75 -3.95 -2.86
CA VAL A 89 -10.74 -3.02 -1.72
C VAL A 89 -9.36 -2.94 -1.10
N MET A 90 -8.69 -4.07 -0.91
CA MET A 90 -7.31 -4.12 -0.41
C MET A 90 -6.33 -3.38 -1.33
N LEU A 91 -6.39 -3.64 -2.65
CA LEU A 91 -5.53 -2.97 -3.62
C LEU A 91 -5.77 -1.47 -3.67
N LEU A 92 -7.04 -1.04 -3.58
CA LEU A 92 -7.38 0.38 -3.48
C LEU A 92 -6.81 1.01 -2.22
N SER A 93 -6.89 0.32 -1.07
CA SER A 93 -6.25 0.78 0.18
C SER A 93 -4.76 0.96 -0.01
N ASN A 94 -4.07 -0.02 -0.58
CA ASN A 94 -2.62 0.06 -0.81
C ASN A 94 -2.23 1.25 -1.69
N VAL A 95 -3.04 1.57 -2.71
CA VAL A 95 -2.81 2.75 -3.56
C VAL A 95 -3.01 4.06 -2.77
N MET A 96 -4.04 4.12 -1.92
CA MET A 96 -4.27 5.27 -1.04
C MET A 96 -3.20 5.43 0.03
N ASP A 97 -2.67 4.33 0.55
CA ASP A 97 -1.61 4.35 1.57
C ASP A 97 -0.29 4.82 0.96
N ALA A 98 0.03 4.35 -0.26
CA ALA A 98 1.20 4.81 -1.00
C ALA A 98 1.15 6.33 -1.27
N SER A 99 -0.01 6.88 -1.65
CA SER A 99 -0.13 8.34 -1.90
C SER A 99 -0.07 9.18 -0.62
N ARG A 100 -0.43 8.64 0.54
CA ARG A 100 -0.30 9.33 1.83
C ARG A 100 1.12 9.32 2.37
N LEU A 101 1.86 8.22 2.18
CA LEU A 101 3.26 8.13 2.62
C LEU A 101 4.15 9.21 1.99
N GLU A 102 3.87 9.62 0.75
CA GLU A 102 4.56 10.75 0.10
C GLU A 102 4.28 12.10 0.76
N VAL A 103 3.09 12.27 1.36
CA VAL A 103 2.66 13.54 1.97
C VAL A 103 3.09 13.63 3.44
N ASP A 104 3.04 12.52 4.18
CA ASP A 104 3.31 12.50 5.62
C ASP A 104 4.82 12.45 5.97
N ALA A 105 5.69 12.07 5.03
CA ALA A 105 7.14 12.04 5.24
C ALA A 105 7.74 13.41 5.61
N ASP A 106 7.11 14.51 5.19
CA ASP A 106 7.57 15.87 5.48
C ASP A 106 6.86 16.54 6.69
N ILE A 107 5.78 15.95 7.23
CA ILE A 107 4.83 16.71 8.07
C ILE A 107 4.52 16.07 9.43
N CYS A 108 4.73 14.77 9.63
CA CYS A 108 4.28 14.08 10.85
C CYS A 108 5.44 13.48 11.67
N PRO A 109 5.70 13.93 12.92
CA PRO A 109 6.66 13.26 13.79
C PRO A 109 6.15 11.87 14.14
N ALA A 110 7.00 10.86 13.94
CA ALA A 110 6.74 9.46 14.27
C ALA A 110 6.20 9.31 15.70
N GLN A 111 4.97 8.79 15.85
CA GLN A 111 4.39 8.48 17.14
C GLN A 111 4.69 7.02 17.50
N PHE A 112 5.37 6.81 18.61
CA PHE A 112 5.71 5.48 19.10
C PHE A 112 4.76 5.08 20.22
N ASP A 113 4.05 3.97 20.02
CA ASP A 113 3.19 3.35 21.02
C ASP A 113 3.83 2.05 21.52
N SER A 114 3.67 1.77 22.82
CA SER A 114 4.01 0.47 23.39
C SER A 114 2.83 -0.48 23.22
N VAL A 115 3.04 -1.60 22.53
CA VAL A 115 1.98 -2.58 22.27
C VAL A 115 2.34 -3.91 22.93
N PRO A 116 1.49 -4.43 23.83
CA PRO A 116 1.68 -5.75 24.42
C PRO A 116 1.61 -6.84 23.33
N VAL A 117 2.65 -7.65 23.20
CA VAL A 117 2.71 -8.71 22.17
C VAL A 117 1.60 -9.74 22.35
N HIS A 118 1.25 -10.01 23.60
CA HIS A 118 0.19 -10.94 23.97
C HIS A 118 -1.15 -10.59 23.28
N ASP A 119 -1.55 -9.32 23.33
CA ASP A 119 -2.86 -8.87 22.82
C ASP A 119 -2.93 -8.91 21.29
N MET A 120 -1.81 -8.59 20.62
CA MET A 120 -1.69 -8.74 19.16
C MET A 120 -1.84 -10.21 18.75
N ILE A 121 -1.11 -11.12 19.40
CA ILE A 121 -1.17 -12.54 19.08
C ILE A 121 -2.55 -13.11 19.37
N GLN A 122 -3.19 -12.70 20.48
CA GLN A 122 -4.55 -13.12 20.79
C GLN A 122 -5.56 -12.66 19.71
N SER A 123 -5.41 -11.44 19.21
CA SER A 123 -6.27 -10.90 18.16
C SER A 123 -6.16 -11.70 16.85
N VAL A 124 -4.93 -12.07 16.46
CA VAL A 124 -4.68 -12.96 15.32
C VAL A 124 -5.24 -14.35 15.57
N MET A 125 -5.09 -14.89 16.79
CA MET A 125 -5.61 -16.19 17.16
C MET A 125 -7.12 -16.29 17.00
N ASN A 126 -7.86 -15.26 17.40
CA ASN A 126 -9.31 -15.22 17.21
C ASN A 126 -9.73 -15.30 15.73
N ILE A 127 -8.90 -14.79 14.82
CA ILE A 127 -9.14 -14.83 13.37
C ILE A 127 -8.87 -16.24 12.81
N ILE A 128 -7.79 -16.88 13.25
CA ILE A 128 -7.34 -18.17 12.67
C ILE A 128 -7.89 -19.39 13.40
N GLU A 129 -8.42 -19.25 14.62
CA GLU A 129 -8.98 -20.34 15.44
C GLU A 129 -9.99 -21.24 14.68
N PRO A 130 -10.91 -20.70 13.85
CA PRO A 130 -11.82 -21.53 13.07
C PRO A 130 -11.09 -22.48 12.11
N HIS A 131 -10.01 -22.00 11.47
CA HIS A 131 -9.21 -22.79 10.53
C HIS A 131 -8.34 -23.83 11.26
N VAL A 132 -7.76 -23.45 12.40
CA VAL A 132 -6.94 -24.34 13.24
C VAL A 132 -7.77 -25.52 13.76
N LYS A 133 -9.00 -25.26 14.21
CA LYS A 133 -9.94 -26.31 14.64
C LYS A 133 -10.38 -27.20 13.49
N GLN A 134 -10.63 -26.64 12.31
CA GLN A 134 -11.03 -27.39 11.12
C GLN A 134 -9.95 -28.40 10.69
N GLU A 135 -8.67 -28.04 10.82
CA GLU A 135 -7.54 -28.93 10.50
C GLU A 135 -7.06 -29.79 11.67
N GLN A 136 -7.75 -29.78 12.82
CA GLN A 136 -7.36 -30.50 14.05
C GLN A 136 -5.91 -30.25 14.50
N ARG A 137 -5.42 -29.02 14.32
CA ARG A 137 -4.05 -28.65 14.73
C ARG A 137 -4.05 -27.96 16.08
N GLU A 138 -3.00 -28.17 16.85
CA GLU A 138 -2.73 -27.41 18.07
C GLU A 138 -1.69 -26.33 17.81
N VAL A 139 -1.93 -25.13 18.34
CA VAL A 139 -1.00 -23.99 18.26
C VAL A 139 -0.71 -23.52 19.68
N HIS A 140 0.56 -23.61 20.08
CA HIS A 140 1.02 -23.20 21.40
C HIS A 140 1.95 -21.98 21.28
N PHE A 141 1.69 -20.93 22.06
CA PHE A 141 2.54 -19.76 22.13
C PHE A 141 3.23 -19.67 23.48
N HIS A 142 4.51 -19.31 23.47
CA HIS A 142 5.27 -19.06 24.68
C HIS A 142 5.80 -17.62 24.63
N ILE A 143 4.98 -16.69 25.11
CA ILE A 143 5.25 -15.25 25.05
C ILE A 143 5.52 -14.74 26.48
N PRO A 144 6.68 -14.11 26.74
CA PRO A 144 6.93 -13.47 28.02
C PRO A 144 5.87 -12.38 28.28
N PRO A 145 5.22 -12.34 29.45
CA PRO A 145 4.09 -11.44 29.72
C PRO A 145 4.45 -9.94 29.74
N HIS A 146 5.75 -9.63 29.83
CA HIS A 146 6.29 -8.27 29.84
C HIS A 146 6.84 -7.83 28.47
N LEU A 147 6.73 -8.68 27.43
CA LEU A 147 7.23 -8.34 26.11
C LEU A 147 6.31 -7.32 25.44
N HIS A 148 6.87 -6.14 25.15
CA HIS A 148 6.19 -5.07 24.42
C HIS A 148 6.98 -4.76 23.15
N LEU A 149 6.25 -4.49 22.07
CA LEU A 149 6.83 -3.93 20.86
C LEU A 149 6.70 -2.42 20.90
N LEU A 150 7.75 -1.74 20.45
CA LEU A 150 7.68 -0.32 20.12
C LEU A 150 7.11 -0.24 18.71
N PHE A 151 5.85 0.14 18.58
CA PHE A 151 5.18 0.28 17.30
C PHE A 151 5.19 1.75 16.88
N CYS A 152 5.74 2.05 15.70
CA CYS A 152 5.63 3.37 15.11
C CYS A 152 4.29 3.44 14.36
N ARG A 153 3.34 4.24 14.85
CA ARG A 153 2.21 4.68 14.02
C ARG A 153 2.74 5.75 13.08
N THR A 154 2.99 5.36 11.83
CA THR A 154 2.87 6.31 10.74
C THR A 154 1.38 6.65 10.69
N SER A 155 1.02 7.86 11.11
CA SER A 155 -0.35 8.36 10.95
C SER A 155 -0.72 8.16 9.49
N SER A 156 -1.71 7.30 9.23
CA SER A 156 -2.51 7.17 7.99
C SER A 156 -2.73 5.75 7.44
N ILE A 157 -2.13 4.67 7.98
CA ILE A 157 -2.66 3.33 7.68
C ILE A 157 -3.87 3.12 8.59
N SER A 158 -5.05 3.45 8.08
CA SER A 158 -6.31 3.05 8.70
C SER A 158 -6.44 1.54 8.58
N THR A 159 -5.73 0.78 9.41
CA THR A 159 -6.17 -0.57 9.73
C THR A 159 -7.54 -0.40 10.35
N PHE A 160 -8.56 -0.88 9.62
CA PHE A 160 -9.94 -0.96 10.06
C PHE A 160 -9.98 -1.34 11.53
N SER A 161 -10.24 -0.35 12.39
CA SER A 161 -10.62 -0.62 13.77
C SER A 161 -12.01 -1.23 13.66
N SER A 162 -12.07 -2.55 13.69
CA SER A 162 -13.25 -3.29 14.11
C SER A 162 -13.49 -2.99 15.60
N SER A 163 -13.85 -1.75 15.91
CA SER A 163 -14.46 -1.40 17.18
C SER A 163 -15.96 -1.52 16.98
N GLN A 164 -16.47 -2.68 17.37
CA GLN A 164 -17.87 -2.82 17.76
C GLN A 164 -18.21 -1.70 18.75
N ALA A 165 -19.31 -1.03 18.47
CA ALA A 165 -20.25 -0.48 19.45
C ALA A 165 -21.64 -0.82 18.93
#